data_AF-A0A3C1A599-F1
#
_entry.id   AF-A0A3C1A599-F1
#
_cell.length_a   1.000
_cell.length_b   1.000
_cell.length_c   1.000
_cell.angle_alpha   90.00
_cell.angle_beta   90.00
_cell.angle_gamma   90.00
#
_symmetry.space_group_name_H-M   'P 1'
#
loop_
_entity.id
_entity.type
_entity.pdbx_description
1 polymer ?
#
loop_
_entity_poly.entity_id
_entity_poly.type
_entity_poly.pdbx_seq_one_letter_code
_entity_poly.pdbx_strand_id
1 'polypeptide(L)'
;MKTIDEFKKFISRGNVVDLAVGVIMGSAFTKIVTSLVENIITPVLSVITGKVNIADLSAKVTEELVIPYGQFLQAIIDFLLIAISVFAIVKMINKIRERFEKKEEAEAEPPAPSNEEVLLTEIRDLLKKQ
;
A
#
# COMPACT_ATOMS: atom_id res chain seq x y z
N MET A 1 -18.04 -9.22 37.07
CA MET A 1 -18.36 -8.02 36.26
C MET A 1 -17.19 -7.05 36.14
N LYS A 2 -16.49 -6.69 37.24
CA LYS A 2 -15.34 -5.74 37.21
C LYS A 2 -14.26 -6.01 36.14
N THR A 3 -13.89 -7.27 35.89
CA THR A 3 -12.87 -7.63 34.89
C THR A 3 -13.28 -7.37 33.44
N ILE A 4 -14.56 -7.51 33.10
CA ILE A 4 -15.07 -7.22 31.74
C ILE A 4 -15.13 -5.71 31.51
N ASP A 5 -15.52 -4.94 32.53
CA ASP A 5 -15.55 -3.48 32.45
C ASP A 5 -14.13 -2.88 32.37
N GLU A 6 -13.18 -3.45 33.11
CA GLU A 6 -11.75 -3.10 33.03
C GLU A 6 -11.17 -3.44 31.65
N PHE A 7 -11.51 -4.60 31.09
CA PHE A 7 -11.10 -5.00 29.75
C PHE A 7 -11.69 -4.09 28.68
N LYS A 8 -13.00 -3.76 28.77
CA LYS A 8 -13.65 -2.80 27.88
C LYS A 8 -12.96 -1.44 27.95
N LYS A 9 -12.63 -0.97 29.14
CA LYS A 9 -11.91 0.31 29.35
C LYS A 9 -10.46 0.26 28.84
N PHE A 10 -9.82 -0.90 28.86
CA PHE A 10 -8.50 -1.13 28.28
C PHE A 10 -8.53 -1.08 26.74
N ILE A 11 -9.44 -1.81 26.10
CA ILE A 11 -9.57 -1.81 24.63
C ILE A 11 -10.14 -0.50 24.10
N SER A 12 -10.93 0.24 24.88
CA SER A 12 -11.48 1.54 24.44
C SER A 12 -10.41 2.63 24.31
N ARG A 13 -9.15 2.35 24.66
CA ARG A 13 -8.03 3.24 24.39
C ARG A 13 -7.77 3.22 22.88
N GLY A 14 -8.04 4.33 22.18
CA GLY A 14 -7.93 4.43 20.72
C GLY A 14 -6.61 3.87 20.15
N ASN A 15 -5.48 4.18 20.80
CA ASN A 15 -4.16 3.66 20.41
C ASN A 15 -4.08 2.11 20.37
N VAL A 16 -4.80 1.40 21.25
CA VAL A 16 -4.79 -0.08 21.27
C VAL A 16 -5.62 -0.66 20.13
N VAL A 17 -6.75 -0.03 19.78
CA VAL A 17 -7.60 -0.47 18.67
C VAL A 17 -6.92 -0.20 17.34
N ASP A 18 -6.35 0.99 17.16
CA ASP A 18 -5.65 1.37 15.93
C ASP A 18 -4.43 0.47 15.70
N LEU A 19 -3.68 0.16 16.76
CA LEU A 19 -2.59 -0.81 16.71
C LEU A 19 -3.10 -2.21 16.32
N ALA A 20 -4.17 -2.70 16.94
CA ALA A 20 -4.74 -4.01 16.65
C ALA A 20 -5.21 -4.11 15.19
N VAL A 21 -5.91 -3.09 14.69
CA VAL A 21 -6.35 -3.02 13.29
C VAL A 21 -5.14 -2.97 12.37
N GLY A 22 -4.12 -2.16 12.66
CA GLY A 22 -2.90 -2.06 11.87
C GLY A 22 -2.16 -3.40 11.74
N VAL A 23 -2.03 -4.15 12.83
CA VAL A 23 -1.37 -5.47 12.84
C VAL A 23 -2.17 -6.49 12.04
N ILE A 24 -3.50 -6.55 12.23
CA ILE A 24 -4.37 -7.49 11.51
C ILE A 24 -4.35 -7.17 10.01
N MET A 25 -4.56 -5.90 9.64
CA MET A 25 -4.54 -5.45 8.25
C MET A 25 -3.17 -5.66 7.61
N GLY A 26 -2.07 -5.38 8.33
CA GLY A 26 -0.72 -5.66 7.88
C GLY A 26 -0.49 -7.14 7.58
N SER A 27 -0.91 -8.03 8.48
CA SER A 27 -0.77 -9.48 8.27
C SER A 27 -1.60 -10.00 7.09
N ALA A 28 -2.81 -9.48 6.90
CA ALA A 28 -3.66 -9.84 5.77
C ALA A 28 -3.10 -9.29 4.45
N PHE A 29 -2.60 -8.05 4.46
CA PHE A 29 -1.98 -7.43 3.29
C PHE A 29 -0.74 -8.19 2.83
N THR A 30 0.14 -8.59 3.76
CA THR A 30 1.31 -9.42 3.43
C THR A 30 0.90 -10.70 2.71
N LYS A 31 -0.16 -11.40 3.14
CA LYS A 31 -0.65 -12.60 2.46
C LYS A 31 -1.10 -12.33 1.02
N ILE A 32 -1.77 -11.19 0.78
CA ILE A 32 -2.19 -10.79 -0.57
C ILE A 32 -0.96 -10.59 -1.47
N VAL A 33 0.06 -9.88 -0.96
CA VAL A 33 1.30 -9.65 -1.71
C VAL A 33 2.06 -10.94 -1.96
N THR A 34 2.22 -11.79 -0.94
CA THR A 34 2.84 -13.11 -1.08
C THR A 34 2.13 -13.93 -2.13
N SER A 35 0.79 -13.98 -2.12
CA SER A 35 0.01 -14.68 -3.14
C SER A 35 0.20 -14.11 -4.54
N LEU A 36 0.30 -12.78 -4.70
CA LEU A 36 0.58 -12.16 -5.99
C LEU A 36 1.97 -12.59 -6.52
N VAL A 37 2.96 -12.65 -5.63
CA VAL A 37 4.32 -13.01 -6.02
C VAL A 37 4.39 -14.50 -6.37
N GLU A 38 4.00 -15.37 -5.43
CA GLU A 38 4.12 -16.82 -5.56
C GLU A 38 3.23 -17.41 -6.66
N ASN A 39 1.99 -16.91 -6.80
CA ASN A 39 1.00 -17.53 -7.69
C ASN A 39 0.87 -16.85 -9.05
N ILE A 40 1.38 -15.62 -9.21
CA ILE A 40 1.26 -14.87 -10.47
C ILE A 40 2.63 -14.48 -11.01
N ILE A 41 3.44 -13.76 -10.24
CA ILE A 41 4.70 -13.21 -10.74
C ILE A 41 5.74 -14.32 -10.97
N THR A 42 5.97 -15.18 -9.99
CA THR A 42 6.96 -16.27 -10.07
C THR A 42 6.65 -17.25 -11.21
N PRO A 43 5.41 -17.73 -11.42
CA PRO A 43 5.09 -18.58 -12.57
C PRO A 43 5.35 -17.89 -13.90
N VAL A 44 4.93 -16.63 -14.07
CA VAL A 44 5.16 -15.86 -15.30
C VAL A 44 6.65 -15.68 -15.56
N LEU A 45 7.42 -15.29 -14.55
CA LEU A 45 8.87 -15.16 -14.65
C LEU A 45 9.53 -16.50 -14.97
N SER A 46 9.08 -17.60 -14.37
CA SER A 46 9.62 -18.95 -14.61
C SER A 46 9.42 -19.40 -16.06
N VAL A 47 8.31 -19.04 -16.71
CA VAL A 47 8.04 -19.33 -18.12
C VAL A 47 8.97 -18.51 -19.03
N ILE A 48 9.20 -17.24 -18.70
CA ILE A 48 10.02 -16.33 -19.53
C ILE A 48 11.51 -16.64 -19.40
N THR A 49 11.97 -16.96 -18.18
CA THR A 49 13.40 -17.19 -17.87
C THR A 49 13.83 -18.64 -18.01
N GLY A 50 12.89 -19.58 -18.21
CA GLY A 50 13.19 -20.99 -18.49
C GLY A 50 13.43 -21.85 -17.24
N LYS A 51 12.48 -21.86 -16.28
CA LYS A 51 12.54 -22.64 -15.03
C LYS A 51 13.82 -22.39 -14.22
N VAL A 52 14.11 -21.12 -13.91
CA VAL A 52 15.22 -20.75 -13.04
C VAL A 52 14.90 -21.13 -11.59
N ASN A 53 14.95 -22.43 -11.29
CA ASN A 53 14.93 -22.94 -9.91
C ASN A 53 16.36 -23.00 -9.40
N ILE A 54 16.78 -21.94 -8.73
CA ILE A 54 18.11 -21.83 -8.09
C ILE A 54 18.12 -22.59 -6.75
N ALA A 55 16.93 -22.90 -6.24
CA ALA A 55 16.68 -23.64 -5.01
C ALA A 55 17.41 -24.99 -4.90
N ASP A 56 17.67 -25.65 -6.03
CA ASP A 56 18.33 -26.97 -6.08
C ASP A 56 19.86 -26.90 -6.03
N LEU A 57 20.44 -25.70 -6.04
CA LEU A 57 21.89 -25.54 -5.90
C LEU A 57 22.33 -25.91 -4.48
N SER A 58 23.28 -26.84 -4.41
CA SER A 58 23.87 -27.28 -3.16
C SER A 58 25.37 -27.51 -3.32
N ALA A 59 26.13 -27.15 -2.28
CA ALA A 59 27.56 -27.40 -2.20
C ALA A 59 27.78 -28.63 -1.32
N LYS A 60 28.36 -29.69 -1.89
CA LYS A 60 28.86 -30.82 -1.10
C LYS A 60 30.22 -30.42 -0.53
N VAL A 61 30.28 -30.24 0.80
CA VAL A 61 31.53 -29.94 1.50
C VAL A 61 32.21 -31.24 1.96
N THR A 62 31.41 -32.26 2.29
CA THR A 62 31.85 -33.62 2.65
C THR A 62 30.79 -34.63 2.18
N GLU A 63 31.09 -35.94 2.16
CA GLU A 63 30.11 -37.01 1.81
C GLU A 63 28.80 -36.93 2.63
N GLU A 64 28.87 -36.46 3.88
CA GLU A 64 27.73 -36.32 4.79
C GLU A 64 27.23 -34.87 4.96
N LEU A 65 27.95 -33.88 4.42
CA LEU A 65 27.64 -32.46 4.62
C LEU A 65 27.33 -31.75 3.31
N VAL A 66 26.03 -31.49 3.11
CA VAL A 66 25.49 -30.75 1.97
C VAL A 66 24.96 -29.41 2.46
N ILE A 67 25.47 -28.31 1.90
CA ILE A 67 24.98 -26.95 2.18
C ILE A 67 24.07 -26.51 1.02
N PRO A 68 22.73 -26.46 1.21
CA PRO A 68 21.78 -26.04 0.19
C PRO A 68 21.70 -24.50 0.10
N TYR A 69 22.77 -23.86 -0.39
CA TYR A 69 22.80 -22.40 -0.54
C TYR A 69 21.80 -21.87 -1.58
N GLY A 70 21.31 -22.75 -2.47
CA GLY A 70 20.28 -22.43 -3.46
C GLY A 70 18.99 -21.91 -2.83
N GLN A 71 18.56 -22.50 -1.71
CA GLN A 71 17.36 -22.07 -0.97
C GLN A 71 17.51 -20.66 -0.41
N PHE A 72 18.71 -20.32 0.07
CA PHE A 72 18.98 -18.98 0.55
C PHE A 72 18.97 -17.95 -0.59
N LEU A 73 19.58 -18.27 -1.74
CA LEU A 73 19.54 -17.41 -2.92
C LEU A 73 18.11 -17.22 -3.45
N GLN A 74 17.32 -18.29 -3.46
CA GLN A 74 15.91 -18.25 -3.83
C GLN A 74 15.12 -17.32 -2.91
N ALA A 75 15.32 -17.41 -1.59
CA ALA A 75 14.67 -16.53 -0.63
C ALA A 75 15.02 -15.04 -0.83
N ILE A 76 16.26 -14.73 -1.24
CA ILE A 76 16.65 -13.35 -1.61
C ILE A 76 15.87 -12.88 -2.84
N ILE A 77 15.74 -13.73 -3.86
CA ILE A 77 14.98 -13.40 -5.08
C ILE A 77 13.51 -13.17 -4.74
N ASP A 78 12.89 -14.07 -3.98
CA ASP A 78 11.49 -13.96 -3.58
C ASP A 78 11.26 -12.68 -2.75
N PHE A 79 12.17 -12.35 -1.84
CA PHE A 79 12.14 -11.09 -1.09
C PHE A 79 12.19 -9.86 -1.99
N LEU A 80 13.08 -9.84 -2.99
CA LEU A 80 13.17 -8.74 -3.96
C LEU A 80 11.89 -8.62 -4.80
N LEU A 81 11.30 -9.75 -5.23
CA LEU A 81 10.04 -9.77 -5.96
C LEU A 81 8.88 -9.24 -5.10
N ILE A 82 8.79 -9.64 -3.83
CA ILE A 82 7.83 -9.10 -2.88
C ILE A 82 8.01 -7.60 -2.72
N ALA A 83 9.25 -7.12 -2.50
CA ALA A 83 9.53 -5.70 -2.32
C ALA A 83 9.10 -4.86 -3.55
N ILE A 84 9.42 -5.32 -4.76
CA ILE A 84 8.99 -4.68 -6.01
C ILE A 84 7.46 -4.71 -6.15
N SER A 85 6.82 -5.81 -5.75
CA SER A 85 5.36 -5.96 -5.82
C SER A 85 4.64 -5.01 -4.87
N VAL A 86 5.09 -4.91 -3.61
CA VAL A 86 4.58 -3.92 -2.65
C VAL A 86 4.73 -2.51 -3.21
N PHE A 87 5.92 -2.18 -3.72
CA PHE A 87 6.18 -0.86 -4.30
C PHE A 87 5.25 -0.56 -5.48
N ALA A 88 5.02 -1.52 -6.37
CA ALA A 88 4.13 -1.36 -7.51
C ALA A 88 2.67 -1.10 -7.06
N ILE A 89 2.18 -1.84 -6.06
CA ILE A 89 0.84 -1.65 -5.49
C ILE A 89 0.71 -0.27 -4.85
N VAL A 90 1.66 0.11 -3.99
CA VAL A 90 1.65 1.43 -3.32
C VAL A 90 1.69 2.54 -4.35
N LYS A 91 2.55 2.43 -5.37
CA LYS A 91 2.62 3.40 -6.48
C LYS A 91 1.31 3.48 -7.26
N MET A 92 0.64 2.34 -7.51
CA MET A 92 -0.65 2.31 -8.17
C MET A 92 -1.73 3.02 -7.35
N ILE A 93 -1.80 2.75 -6.05
CA ILE A 93 -2.74 3.40 -5.12
C ILE A 93 -2.50 4.90 -5.08
N ASN A 94 -1.24 5.34 -4.92
CA ASN A 94 -0.89 6.76 -4.90
C ASN A 94 -1.28 7.45 -6.22
N LYS A 95 -1.01 6.82 -7.37
CA LYS A 95 -1.40 7.36 -8.69
C LYS A 95 -2.91 7.40 -8.89
N ILE A 96 -3.65 6.47 -8.29
CA ILE A 96 -5.12 6.49 -8.33
C ILE A 96 -5.65 7.63 -7.47
N ARG A 97 -5.12 7.78 -6.25
CA ARG A 97 -5.49 8.85 -5.33
C ARG A 97 -5.23 10.23 -5.91
N GLU A 98 -4.04 10.48 -6.45
CA GLU A 98 -3.69 11.74 -7.13
C GLU A 98 -4.66 12.06 -8.28
N ARG A 99 -5.15 11.05 -9.00
CA ARG A 99 -6.12 11.24 -10.08
C ARG A 99 -7.53 11.53 -9.57
N PHE A 100 -7.92 11.02 -8.40
CA PHE A 100 -9.20 11.34 -7.79
C PHE A 100 -9.20 12.75 -7.19
N GLU A 101 -8.16 13.11 -6.42
CA GLU A 101 -8.01 14.45 -5.83
C GLU A 101 -7.94 15.54 -6.92
N LYS A 102 -7.19 15.30 -8.00
CA LYS A 102 -7.11 16.23 -9.14
C LYS A 102 -8.40 16.33 -9.96
N LYS A 103 -9.25 15.30 -9.93
CA LYS A 103 -10.56 15.33 -10.60
C LYS A 103 -11.57 16.10 -9.76
N GLU A 104 -11.53 15.97 -8.45
CA GLU A 104 -12.31 16.79 -7.51
C GLU A 104 -11.98 18.29 -7.63
N GLU A 105 -10.70 18.65 -7.81
CA GLU A 105 -10.29 20.05 -8.04
C GLU A 105 -10.70 20.59 -9.43
N ALA A 106 -10.84 19.72 -10.44
CA ALA A 106 -11.27 20.13 -11.78
C ALA A 106 -12.80 20.20 -11.92
N GLU A 107 -13.53 19.51 -11.05
CA GLU A 107 -15.00 19.44 -11.01
C GLU A 107 -15.59 20.35 -9.92
N ALA A 108 -14.74 20.84 -9.00
CA ALA A 108 -15.03 22.04 -8.22
C ALA A 108 -15.07 23.24 -9.17
N GLU A 109 -16.27 23.59 -9.63
CA GLU A 109 -16.54 24.92 -10.17
C GLU A 109 -15.92 25.95 -9.21
N PRO A 110 -15.22 26.99 -9.71
CA PRO A 110 -14.68 28.02 -8.84
C PRO A 110 -15.79 28.45 -7.88
N PRO A 111 -15.52 28.50 -6.57
CA PRO A 111 -16.56 28.71 -5.56
C PRO A 111 -17.41 29.88 -6.04
N ALA A 112 -18.72 29.66 -6.14
CA ALA A 112 -19.63 30.71 -6.55
C ALA A 112 -19.28 31.95 -5.73
N PRO A 113 -19.06 33.11 -6.37
CA PRO A 113 -18.56 34.29 -5.69
C PRO A 113 -19.42 34.52 -4.46
N SER A 114 -18.76 34.73 -3.32
CA SER A 114 -19.49 34.93 -2.08
C SER A 114 -20.43 36.12 -2.22
N ASN A 115 -21.52 36.17 -1.45
CA ASN A 115 -22.45 37.29 -1.50
C ASN A 115 -21.73 38.65 -1.30
N GLU A 116 -20.64 38.65 -0.54
CA GLU A 116 -19.78 39.82 -0.37
C GLU A 116 -19.03 40.19 -1.65
N GLU A 117 -18.45 39.23 -2.37
CA GLU A 117 -17.77 39.48 -3.66
C GLU A 117 -18.73 39.97 -4.74
N VAL A 118 -19.97 39.48 -4.75
CA VAL A 118 -21.04 39.98 -5.63
C VAL A 118 -21.38 41.42 -5.30
N LEU A 119 -21.65 41.72 -4.02
CA LEU A 119 -21.96 43.07 -3.57
C LEU A 119 -20.81 44.05 -3.85
N LEU A 120 -19.56 43.64 -3.62
CA LEU A 120 -18.38 44.47 -3.92
C LEU A 120 -18.22 44.72 -5.42
N THR A 121 -18.61 43.77 -6.27
CA THR A 121 -18.62 43.94 -7.72
C THR A 121 -19.69 44.94 -8.15
N GLU A 122 -20.89 44.83 -7.59
CA GLU A 122 -21.98 45.78 -7.84
C GLU A 122 -21.62 47.19 -7.38
N ILE A 123 -21.03 47.35 -6.19
CA ILE A 123 -20.57 48.64 -5.66
C ILE A 123 -19.51 49.26 -6.58
N ARG A 124 -18.53 48.48 -7.05
CA ARG A 124 -17.52 48.96 -8.01
C ARG A 124 -18.15 49.49 -9.29
N ASP A 125 -19.14 48.79 -9.80
CA ASP A 125 -19.80 49.14 -11.07
C ASP A 125 -20.74 50.35 -10.91
N LEU A 126 -21.33 50.54 -9.73
CA LEU A 126 -22.07 51.75 -9.37
C LEU A 126 -21.15 52.96 -9.23
N LEU A 127 -19.97 52.79 -8.62
CA LEU A 127 -18.97 53.87 -8.49
C LEU A 127 -18.36 54.27 -9.83
N LYS A 128 -18.16 53.33 -10.77
CA LYS A 128 -17.71 53.63 -12.14
C LYS A 128 -18.71 54.46 -12.94
N LYS A 129 -19.97 54.47 -12.55
CA LYS A 129 -21.06 55.21 -13.21
C LYS A 129 -21.27 56.61 -12.62
N GLN A 130 -20.57 56.96 -11.53
CA GLN A 130 -20.49 58.30 -10.97
C GLN A 130 -19.26 59.03 -11.51
#